data_AF-A0AAW7W3I5-F1
#
_entry.id   AF-A0AAW7W3I5-F1
#
_cell.length_a   1.000
_cell.length_b   1.000
_cell.length_c   1.000
_cell.angle_alpha   90.00
_cell.angle_beta   90.00
_cell.angle_gamma   90.00
#
_symmetry.space_group_name_H-M   'P 1'
#
loop_
_entity.id
_entity.type
_entity.pdbx_description
1 polymer ?
#
loop_
_entity_poly.entity_id
_entity_poly.type
_entity_poly.pdbx_seq_one_letter_code
_entity_poly.pdbx_strand_id
1 'polypeptide(L)'
;MLKRLWLIFGPIFIAGFLVLLLIFFYPSTTSHNLTEEKYSAASVSAESFKERSQKVRALTDPNMRFIPFLGSSEWIRFDSVHPAVLAEKYHRPYRPYFLGQAGAASLNQYFGLQQILPEIENKQAVFVISPQWFTETDYEPAAFQRFFNSDQLTAFLGNQSGDTAAKHAAIRLLKQNPNVALKSIVQKLSKGEELSDVDQVAIDIFARFNEKQSALFGQFSIRGQLKYKEHVENYLKDLPDQFSYDELEKIVRKDAEANTTNNDMGMENHFYTREIQKDLKKWEGYQKNYNFLKSSEYNDLQLVLNQFAKSNVNVLFVIQPVNKKWMEYTGLSEEMYQHAVEKIRYQLESQGFTNIADFSKKGGDPYFVKDTIHIGWLGWLAFDKVVNPFLTDPKPAPDYKMNDRFFSKDWATYDGNIKDFQ
;
A
#
# COMPACT_ATOMS: atom_id res chain seq x y z
N MET A 1 21.25 33.90 39.32
CA MET A 1 20.37 32.81 38.85
C MET A 1 20.60 32.42 37.39
N LEU A 2 20.65 33.37 36.42
CA LEU A 2 20.86 33.04 35.00
C LEU A 2 22.12 32.20 34.69
N LYS A 3 23.27 32.50 35.32
CA LYS A 3 24.50 31.71 35.12
C LYS A 3 24.35 30.24 35.56
N ARG A 4 23.63 29.98 36.66
CA ARG A 4 23.36 28.60 37.12
C ARG A 4 22.35 27.90 36.23
N LEU A 5 21.32 28.61 35.76
CA LEU A 5 20.36 28.07 34.78
C LEU A 5 21.02 27.74 33.45
N TRP A 6 21.94 28.58 32.95
CA TRP A 6 22.70 28.31 31.74
C TRP A 6 23.67 27.12 31.89
N LEU A 7 24.30 26.93 33.05
CA LEU A 7 25.14 25.74 33.28
C LEU A 7 24.33 24.43 33.30
N ILE A 8 23.04 24.48 33.64
CA ILE A 8 22.15 23.32 33.67
C ILE A 8 21.51 23.08 32.29
N PHE A 9 20.92 24.12 31.69
CA PHE A 9 20.16 23.99 30.44
C PHE A 9 20.96 24.33 29.18
N GLY A 10 22.03 25.11 29.28
CA GLY A 10 22.89 25.50 28.16
C GLY A 10 23.48 24.31 27.41
N PRO A 11 24.01 23.26 28.08
CA PRO A 11 24.45 22.04 27.39
C PRO A 11 23.32 21.35 26.61
N ILE A 12 22.09 21.35 27.12
CA ILE A 12 20.92 20.76 26.44
C ILE A 12 20.57 21.57 25.19
N PHE A 13 20.55 22.90 25.27
CA PHE A 13 20.33 23.77 24.11
C PHE A 13 21.41 23.61 23.05
N ILE A 14 22.69 23.55 23.47
CA ILE A 14 23.81 23.33 22.56
C ILE A 14 23.69 21.96 21.89
N ALA A 15 23.39 20.90 22.65
CA ALA A 15 23.20 19.57 22.09
C ALA A 15 22.04 19.54 21.07
N GLY A 16 20.90 20.13 21.41
CA GLY A 16 19.76 20.24 20.49
C GLY A 16 20.10 21.01 19.22
N PHE A 17 20.81 22.14 19.35
CA PHE A 17 21.28 22.92 18.21
C PHE A 17 22.27 22.13 17.33
N LEU A 18 23.21 21.40 17.93
CA LEU A 18 24.14 20.54 17.19
C LEU A 18 23.42 19.42 16.43
N VAL A 19 22.39 18.81 17.02
CA VAL A 19 21.56 17.81 16.32
C VAL A 19 20.81 18.44 15.15
N LEU A 20 20.24 19.65 15.33
CA LEU A 20 19.58 20.38 14.24
C LEU A 20 20.56 20.68 13.10
N LEU A 21 21.78 21.15 13.41
CA LEU A 21 22.82 21.37 12.41
C LEU A 21 23.21 20.06 11.70
N LEU A 22 23.38 18.97 12.46
CA LEU A 22 23.69 17.66 11.89
C LEU A 22 22.64 17.23 10.88
N ILE A 23 21.35 17.35 11.21
CA ILE A 23 20.26 17.03 10.29
C ILE A 23 20.33 17.95 9.07
N PHE A 24 20.39 19.26 9.28
CA PHE A 24 20.31 20.24 8.19
C PHE A 24 21.46 20.11 7.19
N PHE A 25 22.66 19.76 7.67
CA PHE A 25 23.87 19.57 6.84
C PHE A 25 24.12 18.12 6.42
N TYR A 26 23.25 17.17 6.77
CA TYR A 26 23.43 15.77 6.34
C TYR A 26 23.37 15.67 4.81
N PRO A 27 24.29 14.93 4.16
CA PRO A 27 24.24 14.74 2.71
C PRO A 27 22.95 14.00 2.32
N SER A 28 22.27 14.49 1.28
CA SER A 28 21.07 13.84 0.71
C SER A 28 21.41 12.91 -0.46
N THR A 29 22.69 12.62 -0.69
CA THR A 29 23.11 11.69 -1.74
C THR A 29 22.77 10.26 -1.37
N THR A 30 22.03 9.58 -2.24
CA THR A 30 21.67 8.17 -2.06
C THR A 30 22.86 7.26 -2.43
N SER A 31 23.31 6.45 -1.47
CA SER A 31 24.22 5.34 -1.74
C SER A 31 23.43 4.06 -1.99
N HIS A 32 23.78 3.31 -3.03
CA HIS A 32 23.10 2.08 -3.42
C HIS A 32 23.77 0.83 -2.85
N ASN A 33 22.94 -0.11 -2.40
CA ASN A 33 23.36 -1.44 -1.99
C ASN A 33 22.20 -2.40 -2.25
N LEU A 34 22.33 -3.19 -3.32
CA LEU A 34 21.30 -4.10 -3.79
C LEU A 34 20.79 -5.06 -2.69
N THR A 35 21.67 -5.52 -1.81
CA THR A 35 21.30 -6.42 -0.72
C THR A 35 20.38 -5.72 0.29
N GLU A 36 20.75 -4.51 0.72
CA GLU A 36 19.92 -3.70 1.64
C GLU A 36 18.60 -3.28 0.99
N GLU A 37 18.61 -2.96 -0.29
CA GLU A 37 17.40 -2.61 -1.05
C GLU A 37 16.45 -3.80 -1.16
N LYS A 38 16.96 -5.00 -1.43
CA LYS A 38 16.18 -6.25 -1.38
C LYS A 38 15.60 -6.51 0.01
N TYR A 39 16.38 -6.26 1.07
CA TYR A 39 15.91 -6.40 2.44
C TYR A 39 14.75 -5.45 2.74
N SER A 40 14.87 -4.17 2.39
CA SER A 40 13.78 -3.20 2.55
C SER A 40 12.57 -3.60 1.71
N ALA A 41 12.77 -3.94 0.44
CA ALA A 41 11.72 -4.26 -0.52
C ALA A 41 10.83 -5.44 -0.09
N ALA A 42 11.41 -6.48 0.52
CA ALA A 42 10.69 -7.66 0.99
C ALA A 42 10.42 -7.68 2.51
N SER A 43 10.80 -6.64 3.25
CA SER A 43 10.59 -6.61 4.71
C SER A 43 9.12 -6.54 5.09
N VAL A 44 8.29 -5.89 4.25
CA VAL A 44 6.86 -5.66 4.46
C VAL A 44 6.65 -5.14 5.89
N SER A 45 7.30 -4.03 6.22
CA SER A 45 7.30 -3.41 7.55
C SER A 45 6.74 -1.99 7.52
N ALA A 46 6.29 -1.49 8.66
CA ALA A 46 5.81 -0.11 8.78
C ALA A 46 6.90 0.91 8.40
N GLU A 47 8.17 0.61 8.73
CA GLU A 47 9.33 1.42 8.38
C GLU A 47 9.57 1.44 6.86
N SER A 48 9.62 0.25 6.23
CA SER A 48 9.79 0.16 4.76
C SER A 48 8.67 0.84 3.97
N PHE A 49 7.49 0.97 4.58
CA PHE A 49 6.33 1.63 4.00
C PHE A 49 6.36 3.15 4.17
N LYS A 50 6.67 3.68 5.35
CA LYS A 50 6.54 5.13 5.64
C LYS A 50 7.84 5.93 5.48
N GLU A 51 9.01 5.29 5.54
CA GLU A 51 10.29 5.98 5.46
C GLU A 51 10.71 6.23 4.00
N ARG A 52 11.01 7.49 3.65
CA ARG A 52 11.42 7.90 2.30
C ARG A 52 12.73 7.25 1.88
N SER A 53 13.73 7.26 2.76
CA SER A 53 15.10 6.82 2.45
C SER A 53 15.18 5.41 1.85
N GLN A 54 14.48 4.44 2.43
CA GLN A 54 14.51 3.05 1.93
C GLN A 54 13.84 2.89 0.57
N LYS A 55 12.68 3.56 0.38
CA LYS A 55 11.91 3.51 -0.86
C LYS A 55 12.67 4.18 -2.00
N VAL A 56 13.16 5.39 -1.78
CA VAL A 56 13.94 6.14 -2.78
C VAL A 56 15.21 5.39 -3.13
N ARG A 57 15.95 4.84 -2.14
CA ARG A 57 17.17 4.06 -2.39
C ARG A 57 16.92 2.90 -3.35
N ALA A 58 15.88 2.10 -3.12
CA ALA A 58 15.56 0.98 -4.00
C ALA A 58 15.03 1.44 -5.37
N LEU A 59 14.10 2.40 -5.41
CA LEU A 59 13.45 2.82 -6.65
C LEU A 59 14.36 3.65 -7.60
N THR A 60 15.53 4.06 -7.11
CA THR A 60 16.56 4.78 -7.87
C THR A 60 17.81 3.94 -8.16
N ASP A 61 17.87 2.67 -7.76
CA ASP A 61 19.03 1.82 -8.05
C ASP A 61 19.22 1.66 -9.57
N PRO A 62 20.43 1.92 -10.10
CA PRO A 62 20.68 1.89 -11.55
C PRO A 62 20.87 0.48 -12.12
N ASN A 63 21.12 -0.52 -11.26
CA ASN A 63 21.45 -1.89 -11.63
C ASN A 63 20.28 -2.86 -11.43
N MET A 64 19.30 -2.51 -10.60
CA MET A 64 18.11 -3.32 -10.34
C MET A 64 16.84 -2.48 -10.40
N ARG A 65 15.91 -2.90 -11.25
CA ARG A 65 14.60 -2.25 -11.36
C ARG A 65 13.68 -2.70 -10.22
N PHE A 66 13.58 -1.90 -9.16
CA PHE A 66 12.53 -2.06 -8.15
C PHE A 66 11.22 -1.46 -8.63
N ILE A 67 10.11 -2.15 -8.36
CA ILE A 67 8.77 -1.76 -8.81
C ILE A 67 7.84 -1.65 -7.59
N PRO A 68 7.10 -0.54 -7.42
CA PRO A 68 6.13 -0.41 -6.33
C PRO A 68 4.99 -1.43 -6.44
N PHE A 69 4.81 -2.22 -5.39
CA PHE A 69 3.67 -3.14 -5.21
C PHE A 69 2.82 -2.61 -4.04
N LEU A 70 1.82 -1.81 -4.37
CA LEU A 70 0.93 -1.15 -3.41
C LEU A 70 -0.16 -2.13 -2.96
N GLY A 71 -0.44 -2.17 -1.66
CA GLY A 71 -1.49 -3.01 -1.08
C GLY A 71 -1.58 -2.87 0.43
N SER A 72 -1.94 -3.93 1.12
CA SER A 72 -2.10 -3.99 2.58
C SER A 72 -1.34 -5.20 3.16
N SER A 73 -2.02 -6.12 3.85
CA SER A 73 -1.45 -7.31 4.48
C SER A 73 -1.22 -8.49 3.54
N GLU A 74 -1.59 -8.38 2.26
CA GLU A 74 -1.50 -9.47 1.30
C GLU A 74 -0.04 -9.82 1.00
N TRP A 75 0.83 -8.82 1.02
CA TRP A 75 2.29 -9.00 0.91
C TRP A 75 2.92 -9.72 2.11
N ILE A 76 2.22 -9.86 3.24
CA ILE A 76 2.73 -10.57 4.42
C ILE A 76 2.54 -12.10 4.25
N ARG A 77 1.68 -12.53 3.31
CA ARG A 77 1.33 -13.94 3.09
C ARG A 77 2.30 -14.63 2.14
N PHE A 78 3.54 -14.78 2.59
CA PHE A 78 4.59 -15.48 1.85
C PHE A 78 4.33 -17.00 1.78
N ASP A 79 4.60 -17.56 0.62
CA ASP A 79 4.81 -18.98 0.32
C ASP A 79 5.82 -19.08 -0.83
N SER A 80 6.12 -20.30 -1.27
CA SER A 80 7.14 -20.58 -2.28
C SER A 80 6.87 -19.93 -3.64
N VAL A 81 5.65 -19.51 -3.92
CA VAL A 81 5.29 -18.88 -5.20
C VAL A 81 4.89 -17.41 -5.05
N HIS A 82 5.15 -16.81 -3.88
CA HIS A 82 4.98 -15.38 -3.66
C HIS A 82 5.82 -14.55 -4.65
N PRO A 83 5.35 -13.37 -5.13
CA PRO A 83 6.04 -12.59 -6.17
C PRO A 83 7.51 -12.26 -5.87
N ALA A 84 7.85 -12.05 -4.59
CA ALA A 84 9.23 -11.80 -4.17
C ALA A 84 10.14 -13.02 -4.41
N VAL A 85 9.63 -14.21 -4.08
CA VAL A 85 10.34 -15.49 -4.18
C VAL A 85 10.55 -15.83 -5.65
N LEU A 86 9.50 -15.73 -6.47
CA LEU A 86 9.60 -15.99 -7.91
C LEU A 86 10.56 -15.02 -8.61
N ALA A 87 10.49 -13.72 -8.27
CA ALA A 87 11.40 -12.73 -8.85
C ALA A 87 12.86 -13.00 -8.49
N GLU A 88 13.13 -13.43 -7.25
CA GLU A 88 14.47 -13.78 -6.80
C GLU A 88 14.98 -15.10 -7.40
N LYS A 89 14.21 -16.20 -7.28
CA LYS A 89 14.60 -17.54 -7.76
C LYS A 89 14.90 -17.55 -9.25
N TYR A 90 14.07 -16.88 -10.03
CA TYR A 90 14.13 -16.91 -11.50
C TYR A 90 14.81 -15.67 -12.09
N HIS A 91 15.56 -14.92 -11.28
CA HIS A 91 16.40 -13.81 -11.72
C HIS A 91 15.66 -12.83 -12.65
N ARG A 92 14.42 -12.48 -12.30
CA ARG A 92 13.60 -11.60 -13.13
C ARG A 92 14.26 -10.23 -13.28
N PRO A 93 13.97 -9.49 -14.37
CA PRO A 93 14.56 -8.17 -14.61
C PRO A 93 14.00 -7.07 -13.68
N TYR A 94 13.25 -7.45 -12.64
CA TYR A 94 12.68 -6.55 -11.65
C TYR A 94 12.66 -7.19 -10.26
N ARG A 95 12.47 -6.35 -9.23
CA ARG A 95 12.13 -6.78 -7.87
C ARG A 95 10.89 -6.05 -7.36
N PRO A 96 9.89 -6.75 -6.79
CA PRO A 96 8.80 -6.08 -6.08
C PRO A 96 9.32 -5.31 -4.87
N TYR A 97 8.92 -4.06 -4.71
CA TYR A 97 9.04 -3.29 -3.48
C TYR A 97 7.65 -3.19 -2.86
N PHE A 98 7.39 -3.96 -1.81
CA PHE A 98 6.06 -4.04 -1.22
C PHE A 98 5.76 -2.84 -0.34
N LEU A 99 4.78 -2.06 -0.78
CA LEU A 99 4.23 -0.92 -0.08
C LEU A 99 2.87 -1.29 0.50
N GLY A 100 2.86 -1.94 1.67
CA GLY A 100 1.61 -2.30 2.34
C GLY A 100 1.81 -2.91 3.72
N GLN A 101 0.80 -2.71 4.57
CA GLN A 101 0.65 -3.35 5.88
C GLN A 101 -0.84 -3.56 6.20
N ALA A 102 -1.13 -4.43 7.18
CA ALA A 102 -2.48 -4.59 7.70
C ALA A 102 -3.07 -3.23 8.13
N GLY A 103 -4.21 -2.87 7.55
CA GLY A 103 -4.90 -1.60 7.81
C GLY A 103 -4.45 -0.41 6.97
N ALA A 104 -3.49 -0.59 6.04
CA ALA A 104 -3.20 0.41 5.02
C ALA A 104 -4.20 0.29 3.86
N ALA A 105 -4.82 1.41 3.49
CA ALA A 105 -5.75 1.53 2.36
C ALA A 105 -5.33 2.71 1.46
N SER A 106 -6.20 3.18 0.56
CA SER A 106 -5.84 4.15 -0.48
C SER A 106 -5.31 5.48 0.07
N LEU A 107 -5.87 5.99 1.17
CA LEU A 107 -5.40 7.25 1.76
C LEU A 107 -3.96 7.13 2.29
N ASN A 108 -3.59 6.01 2.90
CA ASN A 108 -2.20 5.75 3.31
C ASN A 108 -1.27 5.64 2.10
N GLN A 109 -1.72 4.96 1.03
CA GLN A 109 -0.95 4.84 -0.21
C GLN A 109 -0.71 6.21 -0.85
N TYR A 110 -1.75 7.05 -0.93
CA TYR A 110 -1.64 8.39 -1.50
C TYR A 110 -0.58 9.24 -0.80
N PHE A 111 -0.59 9.30 0.53
CA PHE A 111 0.43 10.04 1.29
C PHE A 111 1.82 9.42 1.18
N GLY A 112 1.91 8.08 1.10
CA GLY A 112 3.16 7.37 0.86
C GLY A 112 3.78 7.68 -0.51
N LEU A 113 2.95 7.86 -1.54
CA LEU A 113 3.37 8.23 -2.91
C LEU A 113 3.99 9.63 -2.97
N GLN A 114 3.54 10.57 -2.14
CA GLN A 114 4.06 11.94 -2.14
C GLN A 114 5.58 12.00 -1.87
N GLN A 115 6.13 11.01 -1.18
CA GLN A 115 7.57 10.92 -0.89
C GLN A 115 8.41 10.43 -2.07
N ILE A 116 7.77 9.88 -3.12
CA ILE A 116 8.44 9.16 -4.21
C ILE A 116 7.94 9.56 -5.62
N LEU A 117 7.38 10.76 -5.78
CA LEU A 117 6.79 11.19 -7.06
C LEU A 117 7.79 11.15 -8.22
N PRO A 118 9.04 11.66 -8.10
CA PRO A 118 10.03 11.53 -9.17
C PRO A 118 10.37 10.07 -9.48
N GLU A 119 10.37 9.20 -8.47
CA GLU A 119 10.75 7.80 -8.61
C GLU A 119 9.68 6.94 -9.27
N ILE A 120 8.42 7.37 -9.31
CA ILE A 120 7.33 6.63 -9.97
C ILE A 120 6.95 7.23 -11.33
N GLU A 121 7.45 8.42 -11.67
CA GLU A 121 7.06 9.15 -12.87
C GLU A 121 7.37 8.34 -14.15
N ASN A 122 6.37 8.19 -15.03
CA ASN A 122 6.46 7.41 -16.27
C ASN A 122 6.85 5.93 -16.05
N LYS A 123 6.65 5.37 -14.85
CA LYS A 123 6.98 3.97 -14.51
C LYS A 123 5.74 3.09 -14.39
N GLN A 124 5.96 1.81 -14.11
CA GLN A 124 4.91 0.84 -13.81
C GLN A 124 4.74 0.65 -12.30
N ALA A 125 3.52 0.32 -11.88
CA ALA A 125 3.21 -0.11 -10.52
C ALA A 125 2.17 -1.24 -10.53
N VAL A 126 2.11 -2.01 -9.45
CA VAL A 126 1.03 -2.96 -9.16
C VAL A 126 0.26 -2.42 -7.97
N PHE A 127 -1.08 -2.35 -8.06
CA PHE A 127 -1.92 -1.91 -6.96
C PHE A 127 -3.03 -2.92 -6.67
N VAL A 128 -2.94 -3.57 -5.51
CA VAL A 128 -4.00 -4.42 -4.98
C VAL A 128 -5.17 -3.55 -4.52
N ILE A 129 -6.39 -3.96 -4.86
CA ILE A 129 -7.62 -3.42 -4.29
C ILE A 129 -8.38 -4.57 -3.63
N SER A 130 -8.66 -4.40 -2.33
CA SER A 130 -9.48 -5.33 -1.56
C SER A 130 -10.86 -4.68 -1.34
N PRO A 131 -11.96 -5.24 -1.87
CA PRO A 131 -13.31 -4.71 -1.62
C PRO A 131 -13.65 -4.56 -0.12
N GLN A 132 -12.97 -5.30 0.74
CA GLN A 132 -13.10 -5.26 2.20
C GLN A 132 -12.61 -3.94 2.82
N TRP A 133 -11.88 -3.11 2.08
CA TRP A 133 -11.53 -1.74 2.50
C TRP A 133 -12.73 -0.78 2.41
N PHE A 134 -13.73 -1.11 1.58
CA PHE A 134 -14.83 -0.21 1.23
C PHE A 134 -16.00 -0.33 2.21
N THR A 135 -15.73 -0.36 3.51
CA THR A 135 -16.79 -0.37 4.53
C THR A 135 -17.45 1.00 4.69
N GLU A 136 -18.69 1.02 5.17
CA GLU A 136 -19.42 2.26 5.49
C GLU A 136 -18.70 3.11 6.53
N THR A 137 -18.04 2.46 7.48
CA THR A 137 -17.20 3.10 8.49
C THR A 137 -15.79 3.24 7.95
N ASP A 138 -15.20 4.41 8.12
CA ASP A 138 -13.78 4.64 7.83
C ASP A 138 -12.90 3.75 8.72
N TYR A 139 -11.74 3.35 8.23
CA TYR A 139 -10.77 2.64 9.06
C TYR A 139 -10.25 3.54 10.19
N GLU A 140 -9.88 2.90 11.30
CA GLU A 140 -9.52 3.55 12.55
C GLU A 140 -8.37 4.58 12.38
N PRO A 141 -8.47 5.79 12.94
CA PRO A 141 -7.41 6.79 12.89
C PRO A 141 -6.04 6.28 13.38
N ALA A 142 -6.04 5.34 14.33
CA ALA A 142 -4.83 4.71 14.83
C ALA A 142 -4.11 3.87 13.75
N ALA A 143 -4.86 3.20 12.86
CA ALA A 143 -4.29 2.46 11.74
C ALA A 143 -3.70 3.41 10.70
N PHE A 144 -4.38 4.53 10.39
CA PHE A 144 -3.83 5.58 9.52
C PHE A 144 -2.51 6.13 10.08
N GLN A 145 -2.53 6.57 11.34
CA GLN A 145 -1.40 7.22 12.01
C GLN A 145 -0.18 6.30 12.18
N ARG A 146 -0.37 4.98 12.21
CA ARG A 146 0.74 4.02 12.25
C ARG A 146 1.68 4.16 11.05
N PHE A 147 1.13 4.52 9.90
CA PHE A 147 1.83 4.56 8.62
C PHE A 147 2.04 5.98 8.08
N PHE A 148 1.49 6.99 8.75
CA PHE A 148 1.65 8.40 8.43
C PHE A 148 2.80 9.02 9.23
N ASN A 149 3.65 9.83 8.60
CA ASN A 149 4.73 10.57 9.28
C ASN A 149 4.81 12.03 8.80
N SER A 150 5.63 12.83 9.49
CA SER A 150 5.81 14.26 9.17
C SER A 150 6.38 14.50 7.78
N ASP A 151 7.19 13.58 7.25
CA ASP A 151 7.74 13.69 5.90
C ASP A 151 6.64 13.58 4.84
N GLN A 152 5.72 12.61 4.99
CA GLN A 152 4.55 12.50 4.11
C GLN A 152 3.66 13.74 4.16
N LEU A 153 3.46 14.33 5.35
CA LEU A 153 2.75 15.59 5.49
C LEU A 153 3.40 16.69 4.65
N THR A 154 4.70 16.92 4.85
CA THR A 154 5.39 18.02 4.16
C THR A 154 5.57 17.76 2.67
N ALA A 155 5.73 16.50 2.26
CA ALA A 155 5.74 16.11 0.85
C ALA A 155 4.39 16.39 0.20
N PHE A 156 3.27 16.03 0.84
CA PHE A 156 1.93 16.40 0.38
C PHE A 156 1.78 17.92 0.24
N LEU A 157 2.14 18.68 1.27
CA LEU A 157 2.00 20.14 1.26
C LEU A 157 2.86 20.81 0.18
N GLY A 158 4.05 20.26 -0.12
CA GLY A 158 4.94 20.76 -1.18
C GLY A 158 4.51 20.36 -2.59
N ASN A 159 3.87 19.19 -2.77
CA ASN A 159 3.52 18.67 -4.09
C ASN A 159 2.08 18.99 -4.53
N GLN A 160 1.21 19.38 -3.60
CA GLN A 160 -0.18 19.68 -3.91
C GLN A 160 -0.33 20.87 -4.87
N SER A 161 -1.38 20.83 -5.70
CA SER A 161 -1.66 21.86 -6.72
C SER A 161 -2.92 22.69 -6.44
N GLY A 162 -3.45 22.64 -5.21
CA GLY A 162 -4.66 23.36 -4.79
C GLY A 162 -5.97 22.85 -5.42
N ASP A 163 -5.95 21.69 -6.07
CA ASP A 163 -7.09 21.13 -6.80
C ASP A 163 -8.07 20.33 -5.91
N THR A 164 -9.09 19.74 -6.54
CA THR A 164 -10.09 18.90 -5.85
C THR A 164 -9.45 17.77 -5.04
N ALA A 165 -8.39 17.14 -5.59
CA ALA A 165 -7.66 16.09 -4.90
C ALA A 165 -6.92 16.62 -3.66
N ALA A 166 -6.23 17.77 -3.77
CA ALA A 166 -5.57 18.41 -2.63
C ALA A 166 -6.56 18.77 -1.52
N LYS A 167 -7.73 19.33 -1.89
CA LYS A 167 -8.80 19.66 -0.96
C LYS A 167 -9.34 18.42 -0.25
N HIS A 168 -9.64 17.34 -1.00
CA HIS A 168 -10.13 16.09 -0.43
C HIS A 168 -9.08 15.46 0.50
N ALA A 169 -7.82 15.36 0.08
CA ALA A 169 -6.74 14.85 0.91
C ALA A 169 -6.58 15.63 2.23
N ALA A 170 -6.71 16.97 2.19
CA ALA A 170 -6.65 17.81 3.39
C ALA A 170 -7.85 17.57 4.34
N ILE A 171 -9.06 17.42 3.81
CA ILE A 171 -10.27 17.07 4.59
C ILE A 171 -10.06 15.72 5.29
N ARG A 172 -9.61 14.72 4.54
CA ARG A 172 -9.37 13.37 5.06
C ARG A 172 -8.26 13.35 6.11
N LEU A 173 -7.16 14.09 5.88
CA LEU A 173 -6.06 14.20 6.83
C LEU A 173 -6.50 14.84 8.15
N LEU A 174 -7.30 15.90 8.13
CA LEU A 174 -7.83 16.52 9.34
C LEU A 174 -8.78 15.59 10.11
N LYS A 175 -9.53 14.73 9.39
CA LYS A 175 -10.39 13.72 10.02
C LYS A 175 -9.55 12.62 10.70
N GLN A 176 -8.52 12.12 10.02
CA GLN A 176 -7.71 10.98 10.50
C GLN A 176 -6.60 11.40 11.48
N ASN A 177 -6.17 12.66 11.44
CA ASN A 177 -5.20 13.24 12.35
C ASN A 177 -5.57 14.69 12.73
N PRO A 178 -6.53 14.88 13.65
CA PRO A 178 -6.99 16.22 14.03
C PRO A 178 -5.92 17.14 14.64
N ASN A 179 -4.82 16.57 15.12
CA ASN A 179 -3.69 17.27 15.75
C ASN A 179 -2.44 17.29 14.85
N VAL A 180 -2.61 17.12 13.54
CA VAL A 180 -1.51 17.15 12.56
C VAL A 180 -0.70 18.44 12.69
N ALA A 181 0.61 18.35 12.50
CA ALA A 181 1.47 19.53 12.39
C ALA A 181 1.02 20.40 11.20
N LEU A 182 1.37 21.70 11.22
CA LEU A 182 0.97 22.65 10.17
C LEU A 182 -0.55 22.69 9.93
N LYS A 183 -1.35 22.38 10.96
CA LYS A 183 -2.82 22.28 10.89
C LYS A 183 -3.48 23.47 10.21
N SER A 184 -3.00 24.69 10.45
CA SER A 184 -3.55 25.90 9.81
C SER A 184 -3.47 25.85 8.29
N ILE A 185 -2.34 25.37 7.74
CA ILE A 185 -2.13 25.20 6.29
C ILE A 185 -3.07 24.11 5.76
N VAL A 186 -3.13 22.97 6.44
CA VAL A 186 -4.05 21.87 6.05
C VAL A 186 -5.52 22.35 6.08
N GLN A 187 -5.89 23.19 7.05
CA GLN A 187 -7.22 23.79 7.13
C GLN A 187 -7.54 24.72 5.95
N LYS A 188 -6.57 25.55 5.52
CA LYS A 188 -6.72 26.39 4.32
C LYS A 188 -7.01 25.51 3.09
N LEU A 189 -6.18 24.49 2.87
CA LEU A 189 -6.37 23.53 1.77
C LEU A 189 -7.72 22.82 1.82
N SER A 190 -8.18 22.38 3.01
CA SER A 190 -9.47 21.70 3.16
C SER A 190 -10.68 22.58 2.77
N LYS A 191 -10.50 23.90 2.81
CA LYS A 191 -11.52 24.88 2.42
C LYS A 191 -11.36 25.34 0.97
N GLY A 192 -10.28 24.95 0.30
CA GLY A 192 -9.92 25.46 -1.03
C GLY A 192 -9.39 26.90 -0.99
N GLU A 193 -8.85 27.34 0.14
CA GLU A 193 -8.18 28.64 0.25
C GLU A 193 -6.77 28.56 -0.33
N GLU A 194 -6.34 29.62 -1.02
CA GLU A 194 -4.96 29.73 -1.49
C GLU A 194 -3.97 29.86 -0.32
N LEU A 195 -2.78 29.29 -0.50
CA LEU A 195 -1.70 29.39 0.47
C LEU A 195 -0.91 30.68 0.25
N SER A 196 -0.60 31.40 1.32
CA SER A 196 0.22 32.60 1.29
C SER A 196 1.71 32.27 1.13
N ASP A 197 2.52 33.25 0.74
CA ASP A 197 3.98 33.10 0.66
C ASP A 197 4.60 32.65 1.99
N VAL A 198 4.06 33.09 3.13
CA VAL A 198 4.51 32.65 4.46
C VAL A 198 4.19 31.18 4.71
N ASP A 199 3.04 30.71 4.24
CA ASP A 199 2.70 29.28 4.33
C ASP A 199 3.67 28.46 3.46
N GLN A 200 3.97 28.92 2.24
CA GLN A 200 4.90 28.25 1.32
C GLN A 200 6.32 28.18 1.90
N VAL A 201 6.84 29.29 2.43
CA VAL A 201 8.15 29.32 3.08
C VAL A 201 8.20 28.35 4.26
N ALA A 202 7.12 28.27 5.06
CA ALA A 202 7.05 27.30 6.15
C ALA A 202 7.09 25.85 5.62
N ILE A 203 6.30 25.53 4.59
CA ILE A 203 6.30 24.21 3.94
C ILE A 203 7.70 23.84 3.46
N ASP A 204 8.38 24.72 2.74
CA ASP A 204 9.73 24.47 2.19
C ASP A 204 10.76 24.17 3.28
N ILE A 205 10.74 24.94 4.38
CA ILE A 205 11.63 24.73 5.52
C ILE A 205 11.39 23.36 6.16
N PHE A 206 10.13 23.02 6.45
CA PHE A 206 9.79 21.76 7.09
C PHE A 206 10.02 20.56 6.17
N ALA A 207 9.73 20.69 4.86
CA ALA A 207 9.97 19.66 3.86
C ALA A 207 11.46 19.34 3.76
N ARG A 208 12.31 20.37 3.63
CA ARG A 208 13.77 20.20 3.59
C ARG A 208 14.29 19.54 4.86
N PHE A 209 13.80 19.96 6.03
CA PHE A 209 14.20 19.36 7.30
C PHE A 209 13.80 17.88 7.39
N ASN A 210 12.56 17.54 7.05
CA ASN A 210 12.05 16.17 7.12
C ASN A 210 12.74 15.23 6.13
N GLU A 211 13.04 15.69 4.92
CA GLU A 211 13.80 14.91 3.94
C GLU A 211 15.20 14.58 4.46
N LYS A 212 15.91 15.58 5.01
CA LYS A 212 17.24 15.39 5.61
C LYS A 212 17.20 14.48 6.84
N GLN A 213 16.18 14.62 7.68
CA GLN A 213 15.95 13.74 8.81
C GLN A 213 15.72 12.29 8.35
N SER A 214 14.92 12.08 7.30
CA SER A 214 14.68 10.75 6.74
C SER A 214 15.95 10.16 6.12
N ALA A 215 16.77 10.96 5.44
CA ALA A 215 18.06 10.52 4.91
C ALA A 215 19.01 10.03 6.03
N LEU A 216 19.07 10.75 7.15
CA LEU A 216 19.93 10.39 8.29
C LEU A 216 19.42 9.16 9.04
N PHE A 217 18.14 9.12 9.42
CA PHE A 217 17.60 8.11 10.35
C PHE A 217 16.78 7.01 9.67
N GLY A 218 16.17 7.27 8.51
CA GLY A 218 15.31 6.32 7.81
C GLY A 218 16.06 5.18 7.13
N GLN A 219 17.39 5.30 6.97
CA GLN A 219 18.22 4.28 6.33
C GLN A 219 18.45 3.02 7.18
N PHE A 220 18.18 3.07 8.49
CA PHE A 220 18.43 1.95 9.39
C PHE A 220 17.23 1.00 9.43
N SER A 221 17.41 -0.22 8.93
CA SER A 221 16.44 -1.31 9.10
C SER A 221 17.01 -2.40 9.99
N ILE A 222 16.54 -2.48 11.23
CA ILE A 222 17.05 -3.46 12.22
C ILE A 222 16.56 -4.89 11.89
N ARG A 223 15.48 -5.03 11.11
CA ARG A 223 14.79 -6.32 10.89
C ARG A 223 14.69 -6.77 9.43
N GLY A 224 15.11 -5.93 8.48
CA GLY A 224 14.98 -6.23 7.04
C GLY A 224 15.67 -7.53 6.63
N GLN A 225 16.93 -7.72 7.04
CA GLN A 225 17.69 -8.93 6.73
C GLN A 225 17.02 -10.21 7.26
N LEU A 226 16.58 -10.20 8.52
CA LEU A 226 15.93 -11.37 9.13
C LEU A 226 14.65 -11.72 8.37
N LYS A 227 13.85 -10.70 8.02
CA LYS A 227 12.61 -10.86 7.26
C LYS A 227 12.87 -11.39 5.86
N TYR A 228 13.89 -10.88 5.17
CA TYR A 228 14.27 -11.38 3.85
C TYR A 228 14.67 -12.85 3.87
N LYS A 229 15.48 -13.26 4.85
CA LYS A 229 15.86 -14.65 5.02
C LYS A 229 14.64 -15.55 5.29
N GLU A 230 13.79 -15.13 6.22
CA GLU A 230 12.59 -15.86 6.63
C GLU A 230 11.59 -16.05 5.48
N HIS A 231 11.33 -14.97 4.75
CA HIS A 231 10.24 -14.89 3.79
C HIS A 231 10.64 -15.08 2.33
N VAL A 232 11.94 -14.97 1.98
CA VAL A 232 12.44 -15.11 0.62
C VAL A 232 13.43 -16.26 0.52
N GLU A 233 14.59 -16.16 1.18
CA GLU A 233 15.70 -17.11 0.98
C GLU A 233 15.34 -18.55 1.33
N ASN A 234 14.55 -18.74 2.39
CA ASN A 234 14.13 -20.07 2.83
C ASN A 234 13.34 -20.83 1.76
N TYR A 235 12.54 -20.13 0.94
CA TYR A 235 11.73 -20.76 -0.10
C TYR A 235 12.51 -21.06 -1.39
N LEU A 236 13.66 -20.43 -1.62
CA LEU A 236 14.40 -20.57 -2.88
C LEU A 236 14.89 -22.01 -3.13
N LYS A 237 15.17 -22.75 -2.06
CA LYS A 237 15.76 -24.09 -2.12
C LYS A 237 14.76 -25.16 -2.57
N ASP A 238 13.48 -24.92 -2.33
CA ASP A 238 12.41 -25.89 -2.60
C ASP A 238 11.82 -25.73 -4.01
N LEU A 239 12.31 -24.75 -4.78
CA LEU A 239 11.85 -24.44 -6.13
C LEU A 239 12.78 -25.03 -7.20
N PRO A 240 12.22 -25.48 -8.34
CA PRO A 240 13.02 -25.97 -9.46
C PRO A 240 13.84 -24.84 -10.07
N ASP A 241 15.02 -25.17 -10.60
CA ASP A 241 15.91 -24.19 -11.23
C ASP A 241 15.34 -23.66 -12.55
N GLN A 242 14.63 -24.51 -13.30
CA GLN A 242 13.91 -24.11 -14.51
C GLN A 242 12.47 -23.71 -14.17
N PHE A 243 12.04 -22.56 -14.69
CA PHE A 243 10.69 -22.07 -14.48
C PHE A 243 9.67 -22.90 -15.25
N SER A 244 8.64 -23.40 -14.56
CA SER A 244 7.48 -24.04 -15.17
C SER A 244 6.27 -23.84 -14.27
N TYR A 245 5.19 -23.28 -14.80
CA TYR A 245 3.95 -23.13 -14.04
C TYR A 245 3.40 -24.48 -13.56
N ASP A 246 3.52 -25.53 -14.38
CA ASP A 246 2.99 -26.86 -14.03
C ASP A 246 3.76 -27.51 -12.88
N GLU A 247 5.09 -27.33 -12.83
CA GLU A 247 5.91 -27.84 -11.73
C GLU A 247 5.70 -27.02 -10.45
N LEU A 248 5.65 -25.69 -10.57
CA LEU A 248 5.33 -24.80 -9.45
C LEU A 248 3.95 -25.11 -8.86
N GLU A 249 2.96 -25.38 -9.71
CA GLU A 249 1.61 -25.75 -9.30
C GLU A 249 1.60 -27.05 -8.48
N LYS A 250 2.36 -28.08 -8.88
CA LYS A 250 2.49 -29.33 -8.11
C LYS A 250 3.12 -29.09 -6.73
N ILE A 251 4.20 -28.32 -6.68
CA ILE A 251 4.92 -28.01 -5.43
C ILE A 251 4.00 -27.26 -4.46
N VAL A 252 3.35 -26.21 -4.95
CA VAL A 252 2.53 -25.35 -4.11
C VAL A 252 1.21 -26.01 -3.69
N ARG A 253 0.62 -26.88 -4.54
CA ARG A 253 -0.54 -27.71 -4.13
C ARG A 253 -0.20 -28.59 -2.95
N LYS A 254 0.95 -29.27 -3.00
CA LYS A 254 1.41 -30.13 -1.90
C LYS A 254 1.66 -29.33 -0.61
N ASP A 255 2.25 -28.14 -0.73
CA ASP A 255 2.44 -27.24 0.42
C ASP A 255 1.09 -26.79 1.01
N ALA A 256 0.15 -26.38 0.17
CA ALA A 256 -1.18 -25.95 0.61
C ALA A 256 -1.94 -27.09 1.29
N GLU A 257 -1.98 -28.29 0.68
CA GLU A 257 -2.60 -29.49 1.26
C GLU A 257 -2.06 -29.83 2.65
N ALA A 258 -0.74 -29.74 2.84
CA ALA A 258 -0.10 -30.00 4.12
C ALA A 258 -0.41 -28.93 5.19
N ASN A 259 -0.69 -27.70 4.77
CA ASN A 259 -0.91 -26.55 5.64
C ASN A 259 -2.39 -26.16 5.80
N THR A 260 -3.34 -26.93 5.28
CA THR A 260 -4.79 -26.69 5.44
C THR A 260 -5.53 -27.95 5.94
N THR A 261 -5.00 -28.61 6.97
CA THR A 261 -5.46 -29.92 7.46
C THR A 261 -6.36 -29.86 8.69
N ASN A 262 -6.45 -28.72 9.37
CA ASN A 262 -7.20 -28.58 10.63
C ASN A 262 -8.57 -27.90 10.50
N ASN A 263 -9.02 -27.63 9.27
CA ASN A 263 -10.30 -27.00 8.98
C ASN A 263 -10.80 -27.33 7.57
N ASP A 264 -12.13 -27.34 7.40
CA ASP A 264 -12.78 -27.64 6.11
C ASP A 264 -13.01 -26.39 5.24
N MET A 265 -12.56 -25.21 5.68
CA MET A 265 -12.69 -23.95 4.95
C MET A 265 -11.50 -23.65 4.03
N GLY A 266 -10.46 -24.49 4.05
CA GLY A 266 -9.26 -24.32 3.23
C GLY A 266 -8.33 -23.20 3.69
N MET A 267 -8.45 -22.77 4.96
CA MET A 267 -7.58 -21.75 5.55
C MET A 267 -6.28 -22.38 6.04
N GLU A 268 -5.20 -21.60 6.04
CA GLU A 268 -3.93 -21.99 6.65
C GLU A 268 -4.10 -22.40 8.13
N ASN A 269 -3.50 -23.52 8.52
CA ASN A 269 -3.59 -24.12 9.84
C ASN A 269 -3.27 -23.15 10.98
N HIS A 270 -2.19 -22.38 10.84
CA HIS A 270 -1.76 -21.41 11.85
C HIS A 270 -2.77 -20.26 11.97
N PHE A 271 -3.22 -19.71 10.84
CA PHE A 271 -4.24 -18.66 10.82
C PHE A 271 -5.55 -19.15 11.45
N TYR A 272 -6.06 -20.31 11.04
CA TYR A 272 -7.31 -20.85 11.56
C TYR A 272 -7.25 -21.07 13.07
N THR A 273 -6.20 -21.75 13.57
CA THR A 273 -6.01 -22.02 15.00
C THR A 273 -5.99 -20.73 15.82
N ARG A 274 -5.31 -19.70 15.30
CA ARG A 274 -5.03 -18.48 16.04
C ARG A 274 -6.17 -17.47 15.99
N GLU A 275 -6.74 -17.24 14.82
CA GLU A 275 -7.66 -16.12 14.56
C GLU A 275 -9.13 -16.57 14.50
N ILE A 276 -9.42 -17.84 14.19
CA ILE A 276 -10.79 -18.30 13.89
C ILE A 276 -11.30 -19.33 14.91
N GLN A 277 -10.52 -20.38 15.20
CA GLN A 277 -11.00 -21.61 15.86
C GLN A 277 -11.64 -21.34 17.23
N LYS A 278 -11.03 -20.48 18.05
CA LYS A 278 -11.50 -20.21 19.42
C LYS A 278 -12.87 -19.51 19.44
N ASP A 279 -13.11 -18.65 18.46
CA ASP A 279 -14.30 -17.81 18.37
C ASP A 279 -15.19 -18.20 17.19
N LEU A 280 -15.11 -19.43 16.67
CA LEU A 280 -15.79 -19.84 15.44
C LEU A 280 -17.29 -19.50 15.44
N LYS A 281 -18.00 -19.75 16.56
CA LYS A 281 -19.43 -19.43 16.71
C LYS A 281 -19.74 -17.94 16.65
N LYS A 282 -18.83 -17.07 17.07
CA LYS A 282 -19.01 -15.61 16.99
C LYS A 282 -19.07 -15.14 15.54
N TRP A 283 -18.35 -15.83 14.65
CA TRP A 283 -18.23 -15.46 13.25
C TRP A 283 -19.41 -15.91 12.40
N GLU A 284 -20.21 -16.87 12.87
CA GLU A 284 -21.39 -17.35 12.14
C GLU A 284 -22.35 -16.19 11.87
N GLY A 285 -22.51 -15.85 10.59
CA GLY A 285 -23.40 -14.77 10.23
C GLY A 285 -22.93 -13.36 10.63
N TYR A 286 -21.67 -13.18 10.99
CA TYR A 286 -21.13 -11.88 11.44
C TYR A 286 -21.18 -10.78 10.36
N GLN A 287 -21.16 -11.16 9.08
CA GLN A 287 -21.07 -10.26 7.93
C GLN A 287 -22.39 -10.08 7.16
N LYS A 288 -23.52 -10.58 7.67
CA LYS A 288 -24.84 -10.50 7.02
C LYS A 288 -25.25 -9.09 6.59
N ASN A 289 -24.85 -8.08 7.36
CA ASN A 289 -25.22 -6.69 7.16
C ASN A 289 -24.07 -5.84 6.61
N TYR A 290 -22.98 -6.46 6.16
CA TYR A 290 -21.87 -5.73 5.57
C TYR A 290 -22.31 -5.16 4.22
N ASN A 291 -21.82 -3.96 3.92
CA ASN A 291 -22.08 -3.28 2.67
C ASN A 291 -20.80 -2.60 2.19
N PHE A 292 -20.34 -2.99 1.00
CA PHE A 292 -19.15 -2.45 0.35
C PHE A 292 -19.47 -1.44 -0.76
N LEU A 293 -20.76 -1.14 -1.00
CA LEU A 293 -21.17 -0.16 -1.99
C LEU A 293 -21.04 1.28 -1.47
N LYS A 294 -21.09 1.47 -0.15
CA LYS A 294 -21.08 2.79 0.48
C LYS A 294 -19.80 2.96 1.28
N SER A 295 -18.89 3.83 0.82
CA SER A 295 -17.62 4.04 1.52
C SER A 295 -16.92 5.33 1.09
N SER A 296 -16.23 5.98 2.04
CA SER A 296 -15.29 7.06 1.71
C SER A 296 -14.04 6.53 0.99
N GLU A 297 -13.75 5.23 1.06
CA GLU A 297 -12.62 4.60 0.38
C GLU A 297 -12.71 4.74 -1.15
N TYR A 298 -13.91 4.88 -1.73
CA TYR A 298 -14.07 5.22 -3.16
C TYR A 298 -13.47 6.59 -3.50
N ASN A 299 -13.63 7.58 -2.61
CA ASN A 299 -13.03 8.89 -2.80
C ASN A 299 -11.52 8.87 -2.49
N ASP A 300 -11.10 8.07 -1.51
CA ASP A 300 -9.68 7.91 -1.17
C ASP A 300 -8.91 7.15 -2.27
N LEU A 301 -9.54 6.18 -2.94
CA LEU A 301 -9.04 5.54 -4.16
C LEU A 301 -8.84 6.58 -5.26
N GLN A 302 -9.77 7.52 -5.42
CA GLN A 302 -9.67 8.58 -6.41
C GLN A 302 -8.41 9.45 -6.21
N LEU A 303 -7.94 9.67 -4.97
CA LEU A 303 -6.66 10.36 -4.73
C LEU A 303 -5.49 9.63 -5.38
N VAL A 304 -5.44 8.30 -5.24
CA VAL A 304 -4.39 7.46 -5.81
C VAL A 304 -4.47 7.47 -7.35
N LEU A 305 -5.67 7.38 -7.92
CA LEU A 305 -5.88 7.44 -9.37
C LEU A 305 -5.44 8.79 -9.95
N ASN A 306 -5.82 9.90 -9.31
CA ASN A 306 -5.37 11.23 -9.72
C ASN A 306 -3.84 11.35 -9.65
N GLN A 307 -3.19 10.77 -8.63
CA GLN A 307 -1.74 10.78 -8.54
C GLN A 307 -1.07 9.95 -9.64
N PHE A 308 -1.58 8.76 -9.93
CA PHE A 308 -1.08 7.93 -11.02
C PHE A 308 -1.21 8.63 -12.37
N ALA A 309 -2.32 9.32 -12.61
CA ALA A 309 -2.50 10.10 -13.82
C ALA A 309 -1.52 11.28 -13.91
N LYS A 310 -1.36 12.07 -12.83
CA LYS A 310 -0.40 13.19 -12.80
C LYS A 310 1.04 12.76 -13.03
N SER A 311 1.42 11.56 -12.55
CA SER A 311 2.76 11.01 -12.66
C SER A 311 2.93 10.08 -13.86
N ASN A 312 1.94 9.97 -14.76
CA ASN A 312 1.96 9.08 -15.93
C ASN A 312 2.34 7.61 -15.58
N VAL A 313 1.86 7.11 -14.45
CA VAL A 313 2.16 5.74 -14.00
C VAL A 313 1.27 4.76 -14.76
N ASN A 314 1.85 3.73 -15.36
CA ASN A 314 1.11 2.61 -15.94
C ASN A 314 0.86 1.56 -14.85
N VAL A 315 -0.40 1.40 -14.43
CA VAL A 315 -0.72 0.61 -13.23
C VAL A 315 -1.51 -0.63 -13.61
N LEU A 316 -1.12 -1.79 -13.06
CA LEU A 316 -1.93 -3.00 -13.06
C LEU A 316 -2.66 -3.12 -11.72
N PHE A 317 -3.98 -3.09 -11.77
CA PHE A 317 -4.84 -3.28 -10.60
C PHE A 317 -5.14 -4.76 -10.39
N VAL A 318 -5.17 -5.19 -9.13
CA VAL A 318 -5.45 -6.58 -8.75
C VAL A 318 -6.60 -6.59 -7.76
N ILE A 319 -7.75 -7.15 -8.15
CA ILE A 319 -8.92 -7.26 -7.28
C ILE A 319 -8.93 -8.66 -6.65
N GLN A 320 -8.78 -8.74 -5.33
CA GLN A 320 -8.73 -10.02 -4.61
C GLN A 320 -10.13 -10.58 -4.34
N PRO A 321 -10.28 -11.91 -4.19
CA PRO A 321 -11.51 -12.53 -3.70
C PRO A 321 -11.60 -12.60 -2.17
N VAL A 322 -12.78 -12.97 -1.67
CA VAL A 322 -12.99 -13.54 -0.33
C VAL A 322 -13.05 -15.06 -0.45
N ASN A 323 -12.53 -15.80 0.52
CA ASN A 323 -12.73 -17.25 0.60
C ASN A 323 -14.24 -17.59 0.59
N LYS A 324 -14.70 -18.38 -0.38
CA LYS A 324 -16.14 -18.62 -0.60
C LYS A 324 -16.81 -19.33 0.59
N LYS A 325 -16.14 -20.32 1.19
CA LYS A 325 -16.67 -21.03 2.36
C LYS A 325 -16.76 -20.11 3.58
N TRP A 326 -15.82 -19.19 3.72
CA TRP A 326 -15.87 -18.16 4.76
C TRP A 326 -16.99 -17.14 4.53
N MET A 327 -17.17 -16.69 3.29
CA MET A 327 -18.25 -15.79 2.88
C MET A 327 -19.61 -16.41 3.21
N GLU A 328 -19.81 -17.69 2.88
CA GLU A 328 -21.02 -18.45 3.23
C GLU A 328 -21.24 -18.56 4.75
N TYR A 329 -20.20 -18.94 5.50
CA TYR A 329 -20.28 -19.10 6.96
C TYR A 329 -20.58 -17.79 7.70
N THR A 330 -19.97 -16.69 7.26
CA THR A 330 -20.18 -15.36 7.85
C THR A 330 -21.42 -14.66 7.31
N GLY A 331 -22.06 -15.18 6.26
CA GLY A 331 -23.23 -14.59 5.62
C GLY A 331 -22.93 -13.33 4.80
N LEU A 332 -21.68 -13.12 4.37
CA LEU A 332 -21.33 -12.02 3.48
C LEU A 332 -21.98 -12.24 2.10
N SER A 333 -22.69 -11.25 1.59
CA SER A 333 -23.42 -11.38 0.32
C SER A 333 -22.47 -11.37 -0.89
N GLU A 334 -22.45 -12.46 -1.65
CA GLU A 334 -21.70 -12.58 -2.92
C GLU A 334 -22.21 -11.55 -3.95
N GLU A 335 -23.52 -11.32 -4.01
CA GLU A 335 -24.14 -10.32 -4.90
C GLU A 335 -23.65 -8.91 -4.58
N MET A 336 -23.70 -8.50 -3.31
CA MET A 336 -23.21 -7.20 -2.86
C MET A 336 -21.70 -7.06 -3.14
N TYR A 337 -20.93 -8.12 -2.88
CA TYR A 337 -19.51 -8.13 -3.13
C TYR A 337 -19.18 -7.92 -4.61
N GLN A 338 -19.85 -8.64 -5.51
CA GLN A 338 -19.65 -8.50 -6.95
C GLN A 338 -20.13 -7.12 -7.46
N HIS A 339 -21.20 -6.57 -6.90
CA HIS A 339 -21.65 -5.22 -7.24
C HIS A 339 -20.62 -4.16 -6.80
N ALA A 340 -19.96 -4.33 -5.65
CA ALA A 340 -18.85 -3.46 -5.24
C ALA A 340 -17.64 -3.58 -6.19
N VAL A 341 -17.33 -4.80 -6.66
CA VAL A 341 -16.28 -5.01 -7.68
C VAL A 341 -16.63 -4.29 -8.98
N GLU A 342 -17.86 -4.41 -9.47
CA GLU A 342 -18.32 -3.68 -10.66
C GLU A 342 -18.17 -2.17 -10.47
N LYS A 343 -18.50 -1.65 -9.30
CA LYS A 343 -18.38 -0.22 -8.96
C LYS A 343 -16.93 0.25 -8.97
N ILE A 344 -16.03 -0.52 -8.37
CA ILE A 344 -14.58 -0.26 -8.41
C ILE A 344 -14.09 -0.25 -9.86
N ARG A 345 -14.41 -1.29 -10.64
CA ARG A 345 -14.00 -1.40 -12.04
C ARG A 345 -14.48 -0.23 -12.87
N TYR A 346 -15.73 0.20 -12.68
CA TYR A 346 -16.26 1.36 -13.39
C TYR A 346 -15.44 2.63 -13.11
N GLN A 347 -15.09 2.88 -11.85
CA GLN A 347 -14.24 4.02 -11.49
C GLN A 347 -12.86 3.93 -12.17
N LEU A 348 -12.29 2.74 -12.31
CA LEU A 348 -11.01 2.53 -13.01
C LEU A 348 -11.15 2.71 -14.53
N GLU A 349 -12.02 1.92 -15.16
CA GLU A 349 -12.14 1.79 -16.60
C GLU A 349 -12.68 3.05 -17.26
N SER A 350 -13.65 3.74 -16.63
CA SER A 350 -14.19 5.00 -17.15
C SER A 350 -13.15 6.12 -17.23
N GLN A 351 -12.05 6.00 -16.48
CA GLN A 351 -10.94 6.95 -16.44
C GLN A 351 -9.71 6.50 -17.25
N GLY A 352 -9.79 5.33 -17.90
CA GLY A 352 -8.72 4.78 -18.75
C GLY A 352 -7.79 3.77 -18.06
N PHE A 353 -8.05 3.39 -16.80
CA PHE A 353 -7.28 2.35 -16.11
C PHE A 353 -7.81 0.96 -16.46
N THR A 354 -7.35 0.39 -17.57
CA THR A 354 -7.89 -0.87 -18.13
C THR A 354 -7.07 -2.12 -17.79
N ASN A 355 -5.89 -1.99 -17.18
CA ASN A 355 -5.09 -3.13 -16.75
C ASN A 355 -5.63 -3.65 -15.41
N ILE A 356 -6.57 -4.59 -15.45
CA ILE A 356 -7.24 -5.13 -14.25
C ILE A 356 -7.15 -6.65 -14.24
N ALA A 357 -6.42 -7.20 -13.28
CA ALA A 357 -6.45 -8.62 -12.91
C ALA A 357 -7.56 -8.85 -11.88
N ASP A 358 -8.72 -9.28 -12.34
CA ASP A 358 -9.89 -9.50 -11.50
C ASP A 358 -9.99 -10.96 -11.06
N PHE A 359 -9.70 -11.18 -9.78
CA PHE A 359 -9.80 -12.49 -9.14
C PHE A 359 -10.98 -12.58 -8.18
N SER A 360 -11.88 -11.60 -8.15
CA SER A 360 -12.99 -11.53 -7.18
C SER A 360 -13.90 -12.77 -7.15
N LYS A 361 -14.02 -13.48 -8.29
CA LYS A 361 -14.83 -14.71 -8.45
C LYS A 361 -14.04 -16.00 -8.19
N LYS A 362 -12.78 -15.91 -7.76
CA LYS A 362 -11.87 -17.05 -7.54
C LYS A 362 -11.83 -17.55 -6.10
N GLY A 363 -12.67 -17.01 -5.23
CA GLY A 363 -12.72 -17.36 -3.80
C GLY A 363 -13.07 -18.82 -3.48
N GLY A 364 -13.68 -19.53 -4.42
CA GLY A 364 -14.00 -20.95 -4.29
C GLY A 364 -12.98 -21.90 -4.94
N ASP A 365 -11.99 -21.37 -5.66
CA ASP A 365 -10.96 -22.18 -6.31
C ASP A 365 -10.03 -22.76 -5.23
N PRO A 366 -9.70 -24.07 -5.27
CA PRO A 366 -8.85 -24.70 -4.26
C PRO A 366 -7.53 -23.97 -4.09
N TYR A 367 -7.15 -23.68 -2.83
CA TYR A 367 -5.87 -23.06 -2.47
C TYR A 367 -5.58 -21.69 -3.14
N PHE A 368 -6.62 -21.00 -3.63
CA PHE A 368 -6.45 -19.66 -4.21
C PHE A 368 -6.28 -18.58 -3.13
N VAL A 369 -6.96 -18.75 -2.01
CA VAL A 369 -6.95 -17.83 -0.85
C VAL A 369 -6.26 -18.53 0.30
N LYS A 370 -5.31 -17.85 0.95
CA LYS A 370 -4.52 -18.41 2.06
C LYS A 370 -5.28 -18.49 3.37
N ASP A 371 -6.15 -17.50 3.59
CA ASP A 371 -6.94 -17.33 4.79
C ASP A 371 -8.39 -16.96 4.44
N THR A 372 -8.93 -15.90 5.02
CA THR A 372 -10.29 -15.40 4.73
C THR A 372 -10.33 -14.48 3.51
N ILE A 373 -9.28 -13.71 3.23
CA ILE A 373 -9.31 -12.60 2.26
C ILE A 373 -8.03 -12.42 1.44
N HIS A 374 -6.92 -13.05 1.83
CA HIS A 374 -5.63 -12.82 1.16
C HIS A 374 -5.34 -13.91 0.14
N ILE A 375 -4.96 -13.52 -1.06
CA ILE A 375 -4.38 -14.44 -2.06
C ILE A 375 -3.19 -15.20 -1.46
N GLY A 376 -3.08 -16.49 -1.80
CA GLY A 376 -1.93 -17.33 -1.46
C GLY A 376 -1.74 -18.43 -2.49
N TRP A 377 -0.66 -19.20 -2.36
CA TRP A 377 -0.43 -20.43 -3.11
C TRP A 377 -0.82 -20.35 -4.60
N LEU A 378 -1.89 -21.03 -5.03
CA LEU A 378 -2.31 -21.04 -6.44
C LEU A 378 -2.85 -19.71 -6.93
N GLY A 379 -3.38 -18.90 -6.03
CA GLY A 379 -3.75 -17.52 -6.35
C GLY A 379 -2.52 -16.66 -6.65
N TRP A 380 -1.36 -16.91 -6.03
CA TRP A 380 -0.12 -16.23 -6.40
C TRP A 380 0.39 -16.64 -7.79
N LEU A 381 0.22 -17.90 -8.19
CA LEU A 381 0.52 -18.30 -9.57
C LEU A 381 -0.43 -17.66 -10.59
N ALA A 382 -1.71 -17.52 -10.25
CA ALA A 382 -2.67 -16.80 -11.09
C ALA A 382 -2.33 -15.31 -11.19
N PHE A 383 -1.96 -14.67 -10.07
CA PHE A 383 -1.43 -13.32 -10.03
C PHE A 383 -0.19 -13.17 -10.91
N ASP A 384 0.76 -14.09 -10.81
CA ASP A 384 2.01 -14.08 -11.54
C ASP A 384 1.81 -14.15 -13.07
N LYS A 385 0.86 -14.97 -13.52
CA LYS A 385 0.50 -15.12 -14.95
C LYS A 385 0.05 -13.80 -15.60
N VAL A 386 -0.41 -12.83 -14.82
CA VAL A 386 -0.81 -11.51 -15.33
C VAL A 386 0.26 -10.45 -15.05
N VAL A 387 0.82 -10.47 -13.84
CA VAL A 387 1.76 -9.44 -13.37
C VAL A 387 3.13 -9.57 -14.04
N ASN A 388 3.65 -10.78 -14.19
CA ASN A 388 4.98 -10.97 -14.78
C ASN A 388 5.03 -10.46 -16.24
N PRO A 389 4.11 -10.86 -17.16
CA PRO A 389 4.09 -10.32 -18.51
C PRO A 389 3.93 -8.80 -18.56
N PHE A 390 3.09 -8.22 -17.68
CA PHE A 390 2.92 -6.77 -17.60
C PHE A 390 4.23 -6.05 -17.26
N LEU A 391 5.03 -6.58 -16.34
CA LEU A 391 6.26 -5.93 -15.88
C LEU A 391 7.49 -6.19 -16.75
N THR A 392 7.50 -7.30 -17.50
CA THR A 392 8.61 -7.68 -18.41
C THR A 392 8.46 -7.10 -19.82
N ASP A 393 7.25 -6.71 -20.23
CA ASP A 393 6.97 -5.94 -21.45
C ASP A 393 6.43 -4.54 -21.09
N PRO A 394 7.29 -3.62 -20.60
CA PRO A 394 6.86 -2.34 -20.09
C PRO A 394 6.29 -1.45 -21.20
N LYS A 395 5.06 -0.96 -20.98
CA LYS A 395 4.38 -0.02 -21.89
C LYS A 395 4.19 1.33 -21.20
N PRO A 396 4.19 2.45 -21.95
CA PRO A 396 3.82 3.74 -21.40
C PRO A 396 2.37 3.72 -20.88
N ALA A 397 2.05 4.59 -19.94
CA ALA A 397 0.68 4.79 -19.49
C ALA A 397 -0.19 5.32 -20.66
N PRO A 398 -1.47 4.93 -20.74
CA PRO A 398 -2.41 5.59 -21.63
C PRO A 398 -2.74 7.00 -21.13
N ASP A 399 -3.36 7.80 -21.98
CA ASP A 399 -3.92 9.09 -21.56
C ASP A 399 -5.15 8.87 -20.68
N TYR A 400 -5.03 9.17 -19.38
CA TYR A 400 -6.12 9.04 -18.42
C TYR A 400 -7.10 10.21 -18.50
N LYS A 401 -8.39 9.91 -18.32
CA LYS A 401 -9.49 10.88 -18.34
C LYS A 401 -10.11 10.98 -16.96
N MET A 402 -9.51 11.82 -16.12
CA MET A 402 -9.90 11.94 -14.72
C MET A 402 -11.28 12.60 -14.55
N ASN A 403 -12.10 12.08 -13.63
CA ASN A 403 -13.42 12.59 -13.31
C ASN A 403 -13.55 12.94 -11.83
N ASP A 404 -13.56 14.23 -11.51
CA ASP A 404 -13.65 14.75 -10.14
C ASP A 404 -14.95 14.38 -9.43
N ARG A 405 -16.00 13.94 -10.15
CA ARG A 405 -17.24 13.44 -9.51
C ARG A 405 -16.99 12.22 -8.65
N PHE A 406 -15.91 11.48 -8.86
CA PHE A 406 -15.53 10.39 -7.98
C PHE A 406 -15.01 10.84 -6.60
N PHE A 407 -14.77 12.14 -6.37
CA PHE A 407 -14.58 12.70 -5.03
C PHE A 407 -15.89 13.06 -4.32
N SER A 408 -17.04 13.01 -5.01
CA SER A 408 -18.32 13.41 -4.44
C SER A 408 -18.83 12.41 -3.41
N LYS A 409 -19.66 12.91 -2.48
CA LYS A 409 -20.44 12.06 -1.57
C LYS A 409 -21.41 11.17 -2.35
N ASP A 410 -21.96 11.67 -3.45
CA ASP A 410 -22.89 10.91 -4.29
C ASP A 410 -22.24 9.63 -4.78
N TRP A 411 -21.01 9.70 -5.33
CA TRP A 411 -20.26 8.50 -5.70
C TRP A 411 -19.97 7.60 -4.50
N ALA A 412 -19.51 8.16 -3.39
CA ALA A 412 -19.20 7.40 -2.18
C ALA A 412 -20.39 6.60 -1.65
N THR A 413 -21.62 7.11 -1.80
CA THR A 413 -22.85 6.47 -1.32
C THR A 413 -23.71 5.81 -2.40
N TYR A 414 -23.26 5.81 -3.66
CA TYR A 414 -24.03 5.28 -4.79
C TYR A 414 -24.19 3.75 -4.71
N ASP A 415 -25.43 3.27 -4.69
CA ASP A 415 -25.79 1.84 -4.67
C ASP A 415 -26.73 1.43 -5.82
N GLY A 416 -26.97 2.35 -6.77
CA GLY A 416 -27.79 2.12 -7.96
C GLY A 416 -27.05 1.36 -9.07
N ASN A 417 -27.68 1.24 -10.24
CA ASN A 417 -27.07 0.64 -11.42
C ASN A 417 -25.92 1.52 -11.93
N ILE A 418 -24.70 1.01 -11.84
CA ILE A 418 -23.46 1.75 -12.15
C ILE A 418 -23.47 2.46 -13.50
N LYS A 419 -24.15 1.91 -14.51
CA LYS A 419 -24.26 2.52 -15.85
C LYS A 419 -25.05 3.83 -15.87
N ASP A 420 -25.86 4.07 -14.84
CA ASP A 420 -26.67 5.28 -14.70
C ASP A 420 -25.93 6.38 -13.92
N PHE A 421 -24.73 6.09 -13.37
CA PHE A 421 -23.87 7.11 -12.77
C PHE A 421 -23.14 7.90 -13.87
N GLN A 422 -23.85 8.88 -14.44
CA GLN A 422 -23.27 9.92 -15.28
C GLN A 422 -22.61 10.97 -14.41
#